data_AF-A0A662H3F4-F1
#
_entry.id   AF-A0A662H3F4-F1
#
_cell.length_a   1.000
_cell.length_b   1.000
_cell.length_c   1.000
_cell.angle_alpha   90.00
_cell.angle_beta   90.00
_cell.angle_gamma   90.00
#
_symmetry.space_group_name_H-M   'P 1'
#
loop_
_entity.id
_entity.type
_entity.pdbx_description
1 polymer ?
#
loop_
_entity_poly.entity_id
_entity_poly.type
_entity_poly.pdbx_seq_one_letter_code
_entity_poly.pdbx_strand_id
1 'polypeptide(L)'
;MTDTLKEGIYYLFYKDSENPKRCYIGIKYPGIDSTPFIIIGGRRSRELYNFILQLLDNNGIKYSIIEEGSEKTVELPLATGLATSIFLLAVYSSLKPLKYAASLEKMILGKMPFTKYFVIITQLATELSNYLERRNKQYSKQALNKEAAKTVSKMLIQLIKGIQ
;
A
#
# COMPACT_ATOMS: atom_id res chain seq x y z
N MET A 1 25.51 -13.98 -14.01
CA MET A 1 25.12 -14.34 -12.64
C MET A 1 24.72 -13.08 -11.90
N THR A 2 23.47 -12.63 -12.02
CA THR A 2 22.96 -11.42 -11.32
C THR A 2 21.43 -11.47 -11.29
N ASP A 3 20.84 -12.37 -10.50
CA ASP A 3 19.37 -12.46 -10.40
C ASP A 3 18.85 -13.03 -9.06
N THR A 4 19.61 -12.93 -7.97
CA THR A 4 19.29 -13.68 -6.73
C THR A 4 19.06 -12.82 -5.48
N LEU A 5 18.76 -11.52 -5.58
CA LEU A 5 18.50 -10.66 -4.40
C LEU A 5 17.33 -9.67 -4.52
N LYS A 6 16.45 -9.81 -5.54
CA LYS A 6 15.19 -9.03 -5.61
C LYS A 6 13.98 -9.73 -4.98
N GLU A 7 14.18 -10.90 -4.37
CA GLU A 7 13.14 -11.54 -3.56
C GLU A 7 13.06 -10.83 -2.20
N GLY A 8 12.00 -10.04 -2.01
CA GLY A 8 11.68 -9.44 -0.71
C GLY A 8 11.75 -7.92 -0.59
N ILE A 9 11.82 -7.20 -1.72
CA ILE A 9 11.73 -5.73 -1.73
C ILE A 9 10.37 -5.31 -2.29
N TYR A 10 9.69 -4.43 -1.58
CA TYR A 10 8.49 -3.75 -2.07
C TYR A 10 8.86 -2.36 -2.59
N TYR A 11 8.13 -1.88 -3.59
CA TYR A 11 8.37 -0.57 -4.20
C TYR A 11 7.17 0.33 -3.95
N LEU A 12 7.29 1.28 -3.03
CA LEU A 12 6.30 2.32 -2.80
C LEU A 12 6.57 3.45 -3.81
N PHE A 13 5.67 3.69 -4.74
CA PHE A 13 5.83 4.75 -5.72
C PHE A 13 4.86 5.89 -5.44
N TYR A 14 5.33 7.10 -5.65
CA TYR A 14 4.59 8.34 -5.49
C TYR A 14 4.86 9.25 -6.66
N LYS A 15 3.80 9.75 -7.30
CA LYS A 15 3.91 10.79 -8.32
C LYS A 15 3.40 12.11 -7.77
N ASP A 16 4.29 13.10 -7.77
CA ASP A 16 3.92 14.47 -7.44
C ASP A 16 3.46 15.24 -8.68
N SER A 17 2.53 16.17 -8.48
CA SER A 17 2.00 17.03 -9.54
C SER A 17 1.30 18.23 -8.92
N GLU A 18 1.38 19.39 -9.57
CA GLU A 18 0.61 20.58 -9.18
C GLU A 18 -0.89 20.33 -9.24
N ASN A 19 -1.34 19.57 -10.25
CA ASN A 19 -2.72 19.13 -10.35
C ASN A 19 -2.98 17.96 -9.40
N PRO A 20 -3.82 18.12 -8.36
CA PRO A 20 -4.05 17.06 -7.38
C PRO A 20 -4.71 15.80 -7.94
N LYS A 21 -5.40 15.90 -9.08
CA LYS A 21 -6.00 14.74 -9.76
C LYS A 21 -4.96 13.82 -10.38
N ARG A 22 -3.72 14.31 -10.59
CA ARG A 22 -2.61 13.57 -11.16
C ARG A 22 -1.64 13.03 -10.09
N CYS A 23 -1.80 13.41 -8.83
CA CYS A 23 -1.06 12.83 -7.72
C CYS A 23 -1.57 11.43 -7.42
N TYR A 24 -0.66 10.48 -7.24
CA TYR A 24 -1.00 9.14 -6.78
C TYR A 24 0.14 8.52 -5.98
N ILE A 25 -0.24 7.60 -5.10
CA ILE A 25 0.67 6.72 -4.36
C ILE A 25 0.20 5.28 -4.57
N GLY A 26 1.13 4.34 -4.67
CA GLY A 26 0.82 2.94 -4.74
C GLY A 26 2.01 2.08 -4.34
N ILE A 27 1.80 0.78 -4.30
CA ILE A 27 2.85 -0.18 -3.93
C ILE A 27 2.91 -1.32 -4.93
N LYS A 28 4.12 -1.76 -5.27
CA LYS A 28 4.40 -2.85 -6.20
C LYS A 28 5.25 -3.92 -5.52
N TYR A 29 5.04 -5.15 -5.96
CA TYR A 29 5.78 -6.36 -5.60
C TYR A 29 5.53 -7.41 -6.68
N PRO A 30 6.49 -8.29 -7.04
CA PRO A 30 7.86 -8.39 -6.51
C PRO A 30 8.89 -7.47 -7.19
N GLY A 31 8.49 -6.67 -8.19
CA GLY A 31 9.41 -5.80 -8.94
C GLY A 31 8.88 -4.38 -9.17
N ILE A 32 9.78 -3.49 -9.58
CA ILE A 32 9.45 -2.09 -9.92
C ILE A 32 8.54 -1.97 -11.15
N ASP A 33 8.63 -2.94 -12.07
CA ASP A 33 7.80 -3.02 -13.28
C ASP A 33 6.50 -3.80 -13.06
N SER A 34 6.27 -4.33 -11.85
CA SER A 34 5.05 -5.07 -11.54
C SER A 34 3.83 -4.15 -11.55
N THR A 35 2.68 -4.70 -11.94
CA THR A 35 1.39 -4.02 -11.79
C THR A 35 1.19 -3.62 -10.32
N PRO A 36 0.90 -2.35 -10.01
CA PRO A 36 0.64 -1.91 -8.64
C PRO A 36 -0.44 -2.75 -7.96
N PHE A 37 -0.19 -3.18 -6.73
CA PHE A 37 -1.20 -3.88 -5.93
C PHE A 37 -2.43 -2.99 -5.72
N ILE A 38 -2.19 -1.73 -5.33
CA ILE A 38 -3.21 -0.71 -5.13
C ILE A 38 -2.68 0.68 -5.47
N ILE A 39 -3.56 1.55 -5.96
CA ILE A 39 -3.26 2.96 -6.25
C ILE A 39 -4.27 3.87 -5.55
N ILE A 40 -3.77 4.81 -4.77
CA ILE A 40 -4.54 5.87 -4.13
C ILE A 40 -4.22 7.19 -4.83
N GLY A 41 -5.19 7.73 -5.56
CA GLY A 41 -5.09 9.04 -6.18
C GLY A 41 -5.57 10.19 -5.28
N GLY A 42 -5.27 11.41 -5.72
CA GLY A 42 -5.77 12.66 -5.12
C GLY A 42 -4.79 13.31 -4.13
N ARG A 43 -5.20 14.42 -3.51
CA ARG A 43 -4.40 15.18 -2.52
C ARG A 43 -3.85 14.31 -1.39
N ARG A 44 -4.66 13.34 -0.94
CA ARG A 44 -4.30 12.41 0.14
C ARG A 44 -3.07 11.53 -0.16
N SER A 45 -2.69 11.37 -1.42
CA SER A 45 -1.48 10.62 -1.78
C SER A 45 -0.20 11.26 -1.23
N ARG A 46 -0.11 12.59 -1.27
CA ARG A 46 1.02 13.35 -0.72
C ARG A 46 1.10 13.20 0.80
N GLU A 47 -0.02 13.32 1.49
CA GLU A 47 -0.10 13.13 2.95
C GLU A 47 0.36 11.73 3.35
N LEU A 48 -0.09 10.71 2.62
CA LEU A 48 0.31 9.33 2.84
C LEU A 48 1.81 9.12 2.61
N TYR A 49 2.35 9.64 1.50
CA TYR A 49 3.77 9.52 1.17
C TYR A 49 4.65 10.14 2.25
N ASN A 50 4.36 11.40 2.61
CA ASN A 50 5.12 12.13 3.62
C ASN A 50 5.05 11.43 4.98
N PHE A 51 3.87 10.95 5.38
CA PHE A 51 3.71 10.22 6.62
C PHE A 51 4.52 8.92 6.63
N ILE A 52 4.49 8.14 5.53
CA ILE A 52 5.25 6.90 5.45
C ILE A 52 6.75 7.19 5.56
N LEU A 53 7.29 8.15 4.81
CA LEU A 53 8.71 8.52 4.91
C LEU A 53 9.11 8.95 6.32
N GLN A 54 8.34 9.85 6.92
CA GLN A 54 8.58 10.29 8.29
C GLN A 54 8.56 9.12 9.28
N LEU A 55 7.67 8.15 9.08
CA LEU A 55 7.60 6.96 9.92
C LEU A 55 8.83 6.07 9.75
N LEU A 56 9.36 5.93 8.53
CA LEU A 56 10.59 5.18 8.28
C LEU A 56 11.78 5.84 8.97
N ASP A 57 11.92 7.15 8.81
CA ASP A 57 12.98 7.96 9.43
C ASP A 57 12.95 7.85 10.96
N ASN A 58 11.76 8.05 11.56
CA ASN A 58 11.58 8.00 13.00
C ASN A 58 11.90 6.63 13.62
N ASN A 59 11.77 5.56 12.83
CA ASN A 59 12.03 4.19 13.28
C ASN A 59 13.39 3.65 12.79
N GLY A 60 14.24 4.49 12.19
CA GLY A 60 15.57 4.11 11.70
C GLY A 60 15.53 3.03 10.61
N ILE A 61 14.44 2.94 9.85
CA ILE A 61 14.27 1.93 8.80
C ILE A 61 15.02 2.43 7.57
N LYS A 62 16.02 1.67 7.14
CA LYS A 62 16.76 1.95 5.92
C LYS A 62 15.87 1.73 4.69
N TYR A 63 15.83 2.72 3.82
CA TYR A 63 15.19 2.66 2.50
C TYR A 63 16.07 3.41 1.49
N SER A 64 15.88 3.12 0.21
CA SER A 64 16.48 3.88 -0.89
C SER A 64 15.38 4.63 -1.65
N ILE A 65 15.72 5.77 -2.26
CA ILE A 65 14.81 6.50 -3.15
C ILE A 65 15.42 6.50 -4.55
N ILE A 66 14.62 6.08 -5.53
CA ILE A 66 14.89 6.20 -6.96
C ILE A 66 13.96 7.29 -7.48
N GLU A 67 14.53 8.37 -8.03
CA GLU A 67 13.76 9.48 -8.60
C GLU A 67 13.85 9.46 -10.13
N GLU A 68 12.69 9.39 -10.79
CA GLU A 68 12.56 9.46 -12.24
C GLU A 68 11.55 10.57 -12.61
N GLY A 69 12.08 11.77 -12.88
CA GLY A 69 11.27 12.93 -13.21
C GLY A 69 10.35 13.37 -12.07
N SER A 70 9.04 13.12 -12.21
CA SER A 70 8.01 13.48 -11.20
C SER A 70 7.58 12.29 -10.33
N GLU A 71 8.13 11.11 -10.59
CA GLU A 71 7.84 9.89 -9.84
C GLU A 71 9.01 9.56 -8.93
N LYS A 72 8.70 9.27 -7.67
CA LYS A 72 9.64 8.82 -6.64
C LYS A 72 9.27 7.40 -6.26
N THR A 73 10.24 6.50 -6.31
CA THR A 73 10.08 5.11 -5.88
C THR A 73 10.95 4.84 -4.68
N VAL A 74 10.35 4.31 -3.62
CA VAL A 74 11.00 3.98 -2.36
C VAL A 74 11.08 2.47 -2.23
N GLU A 75 12.29 1.95 -2.04
CA GLU A 75 12.52 0.52 -1.79
C GLU A 75 12.30 0.24 -0.30
N LEU A 76 11.34 -0.63 0.00
CA LEU A 76 10.96 -1.02 1.35
C LEU A 76 11.37 -2.48 1.64
N PRO A 77 11.95 -2.76 2.82
CA PRO A 77 12.16 -4.12 3.29
C PRO A 77 10.83 -4.90 3.35
N LEU A 78 10.89 -6.22 3.19
CA LEU A 78 9.71 -7.11 3.10
C LEU A 78 8.61 -6.81 4.13
N ALA A 79 8.97 -6.80 5.42
CA ALA A 79 8.01 -6.60 6.51
C ALA A 79 7.35 -5.21 6.45
N THR A 80 8.15 -4.17 6.22
CA THR A 80 7.69 -2.79 6.06
C THR A 80 6.82 -2.63 4.82
N GLY A 81 7.21 -3.24 3.71
CA GLY A 81 6.46 -3.24 2.46
C GLY A 81 5.09 -3.91 2.58
N LEU A 82 5.03 -5.05 3.27
CA LEU A 82 3.77 -5.74 3.58
C LEU A 82 2.87 -4.89 4.49
N ALA A 83 3.42 -4.31 5.56
CA ALA A 83 2.68 -3.44 6.47
C ALA A 83 2.13 -2.20 5.73
N THR A 84 2.94 -1.59 4.86
CA THR A 84 2.53 -0.47 4.00
C THR A 84 1.44 -0.89 3.01
N SER A 85 1.54 -2.09 2.42
CA SER A 85 0.50 -2.62 1.52
C SER A 85 -0.84 -2.77 2.22
N ILE A 86 -0.83 -3.36 3.42
CA ILE A 86 -2.02 -3.51 4.27
C ILE A 86 -2.59 -2.14 4.64
N PHE A 87 -1.73 -1.19 5.03
CA PHE A 87 -2.17 0.15 5.41
C PHE A 87 -2.79 0.91 4.23
N LEU A 88 -2.17 0.91 3.06
CA LEU A 88 -2.72 1.54 1.85
C LEU A 88 -4.07 0.91 1.48
N LEU A 89 -4.19 -0.42 1.57
CA LEU A 89 -5.47 -1.09 1.36
C LEU A 89 -6.52 -0.70 2.41
N ALA A 90 -6.14 -0.63 3.69
CA ALA A 90 -7.02 -0.21 4.77
C ALA A 90 -7.56 1.21 4.55
N VAL A 91 -6.71 2.15 4.16
CA VAL A 91 -7.08 3.56 3.98
C VAL A 91 -7.65 3.90 2.59
N TYR A 92 -7.74 2.92 1.69
CA TYR A 92 -8.19 3.11 0.31
C TYR A 92 -9.55 3.85 0.20
N SER A 93 -10.51 3.46 1.03
CA SER A 93 -11.85 4.08 1.10
C SER A 93 -11.99 5.21 2.14
N SER A 94 -10.91 5.56 2.86
CA SER A 94 -10.95 6.58 3.92
C SER A 94 -10.75 7.99 3.38
N LEU A 95 -11.59 8.94 3.81
CA LEU A 95 -11.43 10.37 3.54
C LEU A 95 -10.33 11.01 4.41
N LYS A 96 -10.08 10.45 5.60
CA LYS A 96 -9.04 10.90 6.54
C LYS A 96 -8.08 9.74 6.80
N PRO A 97 -7.14 9.46 5.88
CA PRO A 97 -6.30 8.25 5.96
C PRO A 97 -5.43 8.22 7.21
N LEU A 98 -4.89 9.37 7.63
CA LEU A 98 -3.99 9.48 8.78
C LEU A 98 -4.66 9.16 10.13
N LYS A 99 -5.99 9.03 10.19
CA LYS A 99 -6.68 8.50 11.39
C LYS A 99 -6.17 7.10 11.77
N TYR A 100 -5.69 6.33 10.81
CA TYR A 100 -5.19 4.96 11.01
C TYR A 100 -3.65 4.88 11.03
N ALA A 101 -2.95 6.02 11.09
CA ALA A 101 -1.49 6.12 11.08
C ALA A 101 -0.82 5.25 12.16
N ALA A 102 -1.33 5.31 13.39
CA ALA A 102 -0.82 4.52 14.52
C ALA A 102 -0.86 3.01 14.27
N SER A 103 -1.77 2.52 13.42
CA SER A 103 -1.83 1.11 13.06
C SER A 103 -0.66 0.69 12.16
N LEU A 104 -0.22 1.55 11.23
CA LEU A 104 0.97 1.28 10.42
C LEU A 104 2.22 1.20 11.29
N GLU A 105 2.40 2.16 12.20
CA GLU A 105 3.51 2.16 13.15
C GLU A 105 3.54 0.89 14.00
N LYS A 106 2.40 0.50 14.59
CA LYS A 106 2.28 -0.75 15.33
C LYS A 106 2.61 -1.98 14.48
N MET A 107 2.20 -2.01 13.20
CA MET A 107 2.51 -3.13 12.30
C MET A 107 4.01 -3.21 12.00
N ILE A 108 4.65 -2.08 11.69
CA ILE A 108 6.08 -2.00 11.41
C ILE A 108 6.91 -2.43 12.62
N LEU A 109 6.51 -2.01 13.83
CA LEU A 109 7.17 -2.37 15.08
C LEU A 109 6.88 -3.80 15.55
N GLY A 110 6.07 -4.58 14.82
CA GLY A 110 5.65 -5.92 15.24
C GLY A 110 4.75 -5.94 16.48
N LYS A 111 4.18 -4.79 16.87
CA LYS A 111 3.31 -4.61 18.05
C LYS A 111 1.82 -4.75 17.72
N MET A 112 1.46 -4.90 16.45
CA MET A 112 0.07 -5.06 16.04
C MET A 112 -0.39 -6.50 16.29
N PRO A 113 -1.35 -6.74 17.19
CA PRO A 113 -1.88 -8.09 17.39
C PRO A 113 -2.61 -8.54 16.12
N PHE A 114 -2.79 -9.86 15.99
CA PHE A 114 -3.59 -10.44 14.91
C PHE A 114 -3.07 -10.13 13.48
N THR A 115 -1.77 -9.87 13.30
CA THR A 115 -1.15 -9.58 11.99
C THR A 115 -1.48 -10.62 10.92
N LYS A 116 -1.61 -11.90 11.31
CA LYS A 116 -2.04 -13.00 10.43
C LYS A 116 -3.38 -12.71 9.74
N TYR A 117 -4.34 -12.10 10.43
CA TYR A 117 -5.65 -11.78 9.86
C TYR A 117 -5.57 -10.65 8.84
N PHE A 118 -4.67 -9.69 9.02
CA PHE A 118 -4.42 -8.66 8.01
C PHE A 118 -3.90 -9.28 6.71
N VAL A 119 -2.99 -10.26 6.80
CA VAL A 119 -2.49 -11.00 5.64
C VAL A 119 -3.61 -11.81 4.97
N ILE A 120 -4.42 -12.53 5.74
CA ILE A 120 -5.57 -13.27 5.19
C ILE A 120 -6.54 -12.34 4.46
N ILE A 121 -6.81 -11.16 5.03
CA ILE A 121 -7.70 -10.18 4.40
C ILE A 121 -7.09 -9.61 3.10
N THR A 122 -5.77 -9.46 3.01
CA THR A 122 -5.12 -9.09 1.74
C THR A 122 -5.24 -10.18 0.68
N GLN A 123 -5.16 -11.47 1.06
CA GLN A 123 -5.38 -12.59 0.14
C GLN A 123 -6.84 -12.61 -0.35
N LEU A 124 -7.79 -12.40 0.55
CA LEU A 124 -9.21 -12.25 0.21
C LEU A 124 -9.46 -11.11 -0.78
N ALA A 125 -8.69 -10.01 -0.71
CA ALA A 125 -8.79 -8.92 -1.67
C ALA A 125 -8.48 -9.38 -3.10
N THR A 126 -7.42 -10.18 -3.25
CA THR A 126 -7.01 -10.75 -4.54
C THR A 126 -8.05 -11.74 -5.06
N GLU A 127 -8.55 -12.63 -4.20
CA GLU A 127 -9.60 -13.59 -4.57
C GLU A 127 -10.89 -12.90 -4.99
N LEU A 128 -11.34 -11.89 -4.23
CA LEU A 128 -12.52 -11.09 -4.56
C LEU A 128 -12.31 -10.29 -5.85
N SER A 129 -11.10 -9.76 -6.07
CA SER A 129 -10.73 -9.09 -7.32
C SER A 129 -10.89 -10.02 -8.51
N ASN A 130 -10.30 -11.20 -8.45
CA ASN A 130 -10.36 -12.21 -9.50
C ASN A 130 -11.81 -12.63 -9.80
N TYR A 131 -12.64 -12.78 -8.76
CA TYR A 131 -14.06 -13.09 -8.91
C TYR A 131 -14.82 -11.99 -9.67
N LEU A 132 -14.56 -10.72 -9.33
CA LEU A 132 -15.23 -9.57 -9.95
C LEU A 132 -14.74 -9.28 -11.37
N GLU A 133 -13.46 -9.48 -11.65
CA GLU A 133 -12.89 -9.32 -13.00
C GLU A 133 -13.44 -10.34 -14.00
N ARG A 134 -13.73 -11.57 -13.56
CA ARG A 134 -14.43 -12.57 -14.39
C ARG A 134 -15.81 -12.10 -14.84
N ARG A 135 -16.47 -11.22 -14.08
CA ARG A 135 -17.76 -10.62 -14.44
C ARG A 135 -17.63 -9.39 -15.32
N ASN A 136 -16.59 -8.58 -15.12
CA ASN A 136 -16.37 -7.32 -15.82
C ASN A 136 -14.92 -7.22 -16.28
N LYS A 137 -14.65 -7.49 -17.58
CA LYS A 137 -13.34 -7.28 -18.21
C LYS A 137 -13.04 -5.78 -18.30
N GLN A 138 -12.54 -5.20 -17.21
CA GLN A 138 -12.12 -3.81 -17.17
C GLN A 138 -10.61 -3.76 -17.02
N TYR A 139 -9.92 -3.10 -17.96
CA TYR A 139 -8.48 -2.85 -17.87
C TYR A 139 -8.21 -2.01 -16.61
N SER A 140 -7.66 -2.64 -15.59
CA SER A 140 -7.32 -2.00 -14.32
C SER A 140 -5.86 -1.56 -14.33
N LYS A 141 -5.60 -0.34 -13.85
CA LYS A 141 -4.23 0.17 -13.63
C LYS A 141 -3.56 -0.43 -12.38
N GLN A 142 -4.28 -1.30 -11.66
CA GLN A 142 -3.85 -1.93 -10.41
C GLN A 142 -4.37 -3.37 -10.35
N ALA A 143 -3.69 -4.24 -9.61
CA ALA A 143 -4.05 -5.65 -9.49
C ALA A 143 -5.37 -5.88 -8.77
N LEU A 144 -5.72 -5.01 -7.81
CA LEU A 144 -7.00 -5.09 -7.11
C LEU A 144 -8.10 -4.31 -7.84
N ASN A 145 -9.21 -4.97 -8.15
CA ASN A 145 -10.43 -4.32 -8.60
C ASN A 145 -10.87 -3.26 -7.56
N LYS A 146 -11.38 -2.12 -8.04
CA LYS A 146 -11.78 -1.00 -7.17
C LYS A 146 -12.85 -1.39 -6.16
N GLU A 147 -13.80 -2.24 -6.53
CA GLU A 147 -14.86 -2.72 -5.63
C GLU A 147 -14.30 -3.66 -4.58
N ALA A 148 -13.44 -4.62 -4.98
CA ALA A 148 -12.74 -5.50 -4.05
C ALA A 148 -11.93 -4.69 -3.03
N ALA A 149 -11.14 -3.72 -3.51
CA ALA A 149 -10.34 -2.83 -2.67
C ALA A 149 -11.21 -2.01 -1.69
N LYS A 150 -12.38 -1.50 -2.12
CA LYS A 150 -13.33 -0.79 -1.23
C LYS A 150 -13.91 -1.71 -0.16
N THR A 151 -14.33 -2.91 -0.54
CA THR A 151 -14.92 -3.90 0.38
C THR A 151 -13.91 -4.31 1.43
N VAL A 152 -12.71 -4.67 1.00
CA VAL A 152 -11.63 -5.08 1.91
C VAL A 152 -11.13 -3.93 2.77
N SER A 153 -11.02 -2.71 2.23
CA SER A 153 -10.71 -1.51 3.02
C SER A 153 -11.66 -1.36 4.22
N LYS A 154 -12.98 -1.54 4.00
CA LYS A 154 -13.96 -1.48 5.10
C LYS A 154 -13.76 -2.60 6.12
N MET A 155 -13.48 -3.82 5.69
CA MET A 155 -13.19 -4.95 6.59
C MET A 155 -11.95 -4.68 7.45
N LEU A 156 -10.85 -4.23 6.84
CA LEU A 156 -9.63 -3.86 7.53
C LEU A 156 -9.86 -2.74 8.54
N ILE A 157 -10.64 -1.72 8.19
CA ILE A 157 -11.01 -0.65 9.12
C ILE A 157 -11.76 -1.20 10.34
N GLN A 158 -12.70 -2.13 10.16
CA GLN A 158 -13.40 -2.74 11.30
C GLN A 158 -12.47 -3.57 12.16
N LEU A 159 -11.56 -4.33 11.56
CA LEU A 159 -10.56 -5.10 12.28
C LEU A 159 -9.65 -4.17 13.10
N ILE A 160 -9.15 -3.08 12.50
CA ILE A 160 -8.32 -2.09 13.20
C ILE A 160 -9.07 -1.49 14.39
N LYS A 161 -10.34 -1.15 14.22
CA LYS A 161 -11.17 -0.57 15.29
C LYS A 161 -11.45 -1.56 16.42
N GLY A 162 -11.59 -2.85 16.12
CA GLY A 162 -11.80 -3.88 17.15
C GLY A 162 -10.55 -4.20 17.97
N ILE A 163 -9.38 -3.77 17.50
CA ILE A 163 -8.08 -3.97 18.16
C ILE A 163 -7.64 -2.74 18.98
N GLN A 164 -8.08 -1.55 18.59
CA GLN A 164 -7.78 -0.28 19.25
C GLN A 164 -8.64 -0.09 20.49
#